data_AF-A0A348W0F2-F1
#
_entry.id   AF-A0A348W0F2-F1
#
_cell.length_a   1.000
_cell.length_b   1.000
_cell.length_c   1.000
_cell.angle_alpha   90.00
_cell.angle_beta   90.00
_cell.angle_gamma   90.00
#
_symmetry.space_group_name_H-M   'P 1'
#
loop_
_entity.id
_entity.type
_entity.pdbx_description
1 polymer ?
#
loop_
_entity_poly.entity_id
_entity_poly.type
_entity_poly.pdbx_seq_one_letter_code
_entity_poly.pdbx_strand_id
1 'polypeptide(L)'
;MELISIIISIATSIFSGIVLFFIKRYFDNKEKIEIEKEKARQKENVLILKSIDAIGRLTYADSIAIRDGKMNGEMKDAVQSYIAIKSELYDYLIDQNSKRK
;
A
#
# COMPACT_ATOMS: atom_id res chain seq x y z
N MET A 1 51.04 30.98 2.26
CA MET A 1 49.66 31.35 2.65
C MET A 1 48.68 31.03 1.52
N GLU A 2 48.90 31.50 0.29
CA GLU A 2 47.97 31.25 -0.84
C GLU A 2 47.81 29.76 -1.22
N LEU A 3 48.91 29.01 -1.32
CA LEU A 3 48.88 27.59 -1.68
C LEU A 3 48.08 26.73 -0.67
N ILE A 4 48.18 27.07 0.62
CA ILE A 4 47.47 26.39 1.72
C ILE A 4 45.97 26.67 1.61
N SER A 5 45.59 27.92 1.30
CA SER A 5 44.19 28.31 1.09
C SER A 5 43.57 27.53 -0.08
N ILE A 6 44.29 27.40 -1.20
CA ILE A 6 43.84 26.64 -2.37
C ILE A 6 43.60 25.17 -2.02
N ILE A 7 44.52 24.53 -1.29
CA ILE A 7 44.38 23.13 -0.87
C ILE A 7 43.17 22.94 0.04
N ILE A 8 42.95 23.86 0.99
CA ILE A 8 41.79 23.82 1.91
C ILE A 8 40.48 24.05 1.14
N SER A 9 40.44 24.95 0.16
CA SER A 9 39.25 25.18 -0.68
C SER A 9 38.90 23.96 -1.53
N ILE A 10 39.90 23.25 -2.07
CA ILE A 10 39.69 22.01 -2.82
C ILE A 10 39.19 20.90 -1.89
N ALA A 11 39.80 20.76 -0.71
CA ALA A 11 39.41 19.76 0.28
C ALA A 11 37.98 19.97 0.79
N THR A 12 37.58 21.21 1.08
CA THR A 12 36.21 21.53 1.51
C THR A 12 35.18 21.27 0.41
N SER A 13 35.52 21.54 -0.85
CA SER A 13 34.64 21.24 -2.00
C SER A 13 34.42 19.73 -2.18
N ILE A 14 35.49 18.93 -2.06
CA ILE A 14 35.41 17.47 -2.13
C ILE A 14 34.59 16.93 -0.95
N PHE A 15 34.84 17.43 0.26
CA PHE A 15 34.13 17.02 1.46
C PHE A 15 32.62 17.31 1.36
N SER A 16 32.26 18.51 0.87
CA SER A 16 30.87 18.88 0.62
C SER A 16 30.18 17.93 -0.38
N GLY A 17 30.85 17.59 -1.48
CA GLY A 17 30.33 16.64 -2.47
C GLY A 17 30.12 15.23 -1.89
N ILE A 18 31.04 14.76 -1.04
CA ILE A 18 30.93 13.47 -0.35
C ILE A 18 29.71 13.47 0.59
N VAL A 19 29.55 14.50 1.41
CA VAL A 19 28.40 14.62 2.33
C VAL A 19 27.09 14.64 1.55
N LEU A 20 27.01 15.41 0.47
CA LEU A 20 25.82 15.49 -0.38
C LEU A 20 25.49 14.14 -1.04
N PHE A 21 26.51 13.40 -1.49
CA PHE A 21 26.33 12.06 -2.04
C PHE A 21 25.72 11.08 -1.03
N PHE A 22 26.20 11.09 0.21
CA PHE A 22 25.63 10.24 1.27
C PHE A 22 24.19 10.61 1.61
N ILE A 23 23.88 11.90 1.67
CA ILE A 23 22.51 12.39 1.90
C ILE A 23 21.59 11.94 0.77
N LYS A 24 21.99 12.15 -0.49
CA LYS A 24 21.21 11.72 -1.66
C LYS A 24 20.95 10.21 -1.62
N ARG A 25 21.99 9.41 -1.37
CA ARG A 25 21.86 7.95 -1.25
C ARG A 25 20.90 7.52 -0.15
N TYR A 26 20.87 8.25 0.97
CA TYR A 26 19.92 7.99 2.05
C TYR A 26 18.48 8.30 1.62
N PHE A 27 18.23 9.43 0.95
CA PHE A 27 16.90 9.77 0.43
C PHE A 27 16.43 8.78 -0.64
N ASP A 28 17.29 8.40 -1.59
CA ASP A 28 16.96 7.44 -2.65
C ASP A 28 16.55 6.08 -2.05
N ASN A 29 17.22 5.64 -0.98
CA ASN A 29 16.86 4.40 -0.27
C ASN A 29 15.54 4.54 0.49
N LYS A 30 15.31 5.68 1.15
CA LYS A 30 14.05 5.97 1.84
C LYS A 30 12.87 5.99 0.87
N GLU A 31 13.02 6.64 -0.27
CA GLU A 31 11.99 6.76 -1.30
C GLU A 31 11.59 5.38 -1.83
N LYS A 32 12.56 4.49 -2.10
CA LYS A 32 12.26 3.11 -2.51
C LYS A 32 11.39 2.37 -1.50
N ILE A 33 11.72 2.47 -0.22
CA ILE A 33 10.95 1.84 0.87
C ILE A 33 9.55 2.43 0.95
N GLU A 34 9.40 3.75 0.78
CA GLU A 34 8.09 4.39 0.79
C GLU A 34 7.24 4.00 -0.42
N ILE A 35 7.82 3.89 -1.61
CA ILE A 35 7.12 3.42 -2.82
C ILE A 35 6.60 1.99 -2.62
N GLU A 36 7.39 1.10 -2.03
CA GLU A 36 6.95 -0.27 -1.75
C GLU A 36 5.80 -0.31 -0.73
N LYS A 37 5.91 0.49 0.35
CA LYS A 37 4.83 0.64 1.33
C LYS A 37 3.56 1.21 0.70
N GLU A 38 3.70 2.19 -0.19
CA GLU A 38 2.57 2.81 -0.86
C GLU A 38 1.86 1.84 -1.80
N LYS A 39 2.61 1.04 -2.57
CA LYS A 39 2.04 -0.03 -3.40
C LYS A 39 1.28 -1.05 -2.56
N ALA A 40 1.82 -1.44 -1.40
CA ALA A 40 1.14 -2.33 -0.47
C ALA A 40 -0.16 -1.72 0.07
N ARG A 41 -0.14 -0.45 0.46
CA ARG A 41 -1.35 0.27 0.92
C ARG A 41 -2.40 0.40 -0.18
N GLN A 42 -2.00 0.70 -1.41
CA GLN A 42 -2.92 0.80 -2.54
C GLN A 42 -3.65 -0.53 -2.79
N LYS A 43 -2.92 -1.65 -2.79
CA LYS A 43 -3.52 -2.98 -2.96
C LYS A 43 -4.46 -3.34 -1.80
N GLU A 44 -4.08 -3.00 -0.56
CA GLU A 44 -4.94 -3.16 0.62
C GLU A 44 -6.26 -2.39 0.47
N ASN A 45 -6.17 -1.11 0.10
CA ASN A 45 -7.33 -0.23 -0.09
C ASN A 45 -8.28 -0.77 -1.16
N VAL A 46 -7.75 -1.28 -2.28
CA VAL A 46 -8.57 -1.88 -3.34
C VAL A 46 -9.34 -3.09 -2.81
N LEU A 47 -8.70 -3.98 -2.04
CA LEU A 47 -9.36 -5.16 -1.48
C LEU A 47 -10.42 -4.79 -0.44
N ILE A 48 -10.16 -3.77 0.38
CA ILE A 48 -11.14 -3.23 1.33
C ILE A 48 -12.36 -2.67 0.58
N LEU A 49 -12.16 -1.85 -0.45
CA LEU A 49 -13.26 -1.28 -1.24
C LEU A 49 -14.10 -2.37 -1.91
N LYS A 50 -13.46 -3.39 -2.48
CA LYS A 50 -14.15 -4.57 -3.03
C LYS A 50 -14.98 -5.29 -1.96
N SER A 51 -14.45 -5.41 -0.74
CA SER A 51 -15.15 -6.05 0.37
C SER A 51 -16.40 -5.25 0.77
N ILE A 52 -16.29 -3.92 0.80
CA ILE A 52 -17.43 -3.03 1.10
C ILE A 52 -18.50 -3.15 0.02
N ASP A 53 -18.13 -3.17 -1.27
CA ASP A 53 -19.09 -3.35 -2.38
C ASP A 53 -19.81 -4.70 -2.26
N ALA A 54 -19.08 -5.79 -2.02
CA ALA A 54 -19.67 -7.12 -1.86
C ALA A 54 -20.64 -7.19 -0.68
N ILE A 55 -20.28 -6.58 0.47
CA ILE A 55 -21.17 -6.46 1.63
C ILE A 55 -22.41 -5.63 1.29
N GLY A 56 -22.25 -4.53 0.55
CA GLY A 56 -23.37 -3.68 0.12
C GLY A 56 -24.36 -4.45 -0.76
N ARG A 57 -23.87 -5.20 -1.75
CA ARG A 57 -24.70 -6.06 -2.62
C ARG A 57 -25.42 -7.13 -1.81
N LEU A 58 -24.71 -7.80 -0.90
CA LEU A 58 -25.28 -8.82 -0.04
C LEU A 58 -26.38 -8.24 0.84
N THR A 59 -26.11 -7.12 1.51
CA THR A 59 -27.05 -6.42 2.38
C THR A 59 -28.30 -5.97 1.61
N TYR A 60 -28.12 -5.51 0.37
CA TYR A 60 -29.25 -5.12 -0.49
C TYR A 60 -30.12 -6.33 -0.87
N ALA A 61 -29.49 -7.44 -1.25
CA ALA A 61 -30.21 -8.68 -1.54
C ALA A 61 -30.95 -9.22 -0.30
N ASP A 62 -30.31 -9.17 0.88
CA ASP A 62 -30.92 -9.54 2.16
C ASP A 62 -32.13 -8.64 2.47
N SER A 63 -31.98 -7.33 2.26
CA SER A 63 -33.06 -6.36 2.51
C SER A 63 -34.28 -6.61 1.62
N ILE A 64 -34.07 -6.99 0.34
CA ILE A 64 -35.17 -7.37 -0.56
C ILE A 64 -35.82 -8.67 -0.08
N ALA A 65 -35.02 -9.67 0.28
CA ALA A 65 -35.54 -10.95 0.77
C ALA A 65 -36.39 -10.78 2.04
N ILE A 66 -35.95 -9.94 2.97
CA ILE A 66 -36.67 -9.62 4.21
C ILE A 66 -37.95 -8.83 3.92
N ARG A 67 -37.87 -7.79 3.08
CA ARG A 67 -39.01 -6.91 2.78
C ARG A 67 -40.09 -7.61 1.96
N ASP A 68 -39.70 -8.33 0.93
CA ASP A 68 -40.61 -8.89 -0.07
C ASP A 68 -40.94 -10.37 0.18
N GLY A 69 -40.29 -11.00 1.18
CA GLY A 69 -40.45 -12.42 1.52
C GLY A 69 -39.95 -13.38 0.44
N LYS A 70 -39.24 -12.88 -0.58
CA LYS A 70 -38.74 -13.63 -1.73
C LYS A 70 -37.37 -13.13 -2.16
N MET A 71 -36.52 -14.05 -2.62
CA MET A 71 -35.19 -13.71 -3.11
C MET A 71 -35.27 -13.03 -4.48
N ASN A 72 -34.40 -12.05 -4.72
CA ASN A 72 -34.29 -11.32 -5.99
C ASN A 72 -33.45 -12.04 -7.06
N GLY A 73 -32.92 -13.23 -6.77
CA GLY A 73 -32.03 -13.99 -7.64
C GLY A 73 -30.54 -13.67 -7.49
N GLU A 74 -30.18 -12.50 -6.95
CA GLU A 74 -28.79 -12.02 -6.80
C GLU A 74 -28.10 -12.54 -5.52
N MET A 75 -28.87 -13.12 -4.60
CA MET A 75 -28.40 -13.54 -3.27
C MET A 75 -27.20 -14.49 -3.35
N LYS A 76 -27.27 -15.50 -4.22
CA LYS A 76 -26.24 -16.53 -4.36
C LYS A 76 -24.93 -15.94 -4.86
N ASP A 77 -25.02 -15.07 -5.87
CA ASP A 77 -23.86 -14.45 -6.49
C ASP A 77 -23.20 -13.42 -5.56
N ALA A 78 -24.02 -12.68 -4.79
CA ALA A 78 -23.53 -11.77 -3.76
C ALA A 78 -22.78 -12.51 -2.64
N VAL A 79 -23.31 -13.65 -2.17
CA VAL A 79 -22.65 -14.50 -1.17
C VAL A 79 -21.33 -15.06 -1.71
N GLN A 80 -21.32 -15.58 -2.93
CA GLN A 80 -20.09 -16.13 -3.54
C GLN A 80 -19.03 -15.04 -3.71
N SER A 81 -19.41 -13.86 -4.18
CA SER A 81 -18.51 -12.71 -4.34
C SER A 81 -17.91 -12.28 -3.00
N TYR A 82 -18.73 -12.22 -1.94
CA TYR A 82 -18.28 -11.91 -0.59
C TYR A 82 -17.26 -12.94 -0.08
N ILE A 83 -17.54 -14.24 -0.23
CA ILE A 83 -16.63 -15.31 0.24
C ILE A 83 -15.28 -15.22 -0.48
N ALA A 84 -15.28 -15.02 -1.81
CA ALA A 84 -14.07 -14.92 -2.61
C ALA A 84 -13.21 -13.72 -2.17
N ILE A 85 -13.81 -12.54 -2.07
CA ILE A 85 -13.10 -11.30 -1.70
C ILE A 85 -12.60 -11.36 -0.24
N LYS A 86 -13.41 -11.94 0.66
CA LYS A 86 -13.01 -12.15 2.06
C LYS A 86 -11.77 -13.03 2.15
N SER A 87 -11.71 -14.12 1.39
CA SER A 87 -10.53 -15.00 1.34
C SER A 87 -9.32 -14.25 0.79
N GLU A 88 -9.48 -13.53 -0.32
CA GLU A 88 -8.39 -12.77 -0.95
C GLU A 88 -7.82 -11.70 0.00
N LEU A 89 -8.69 -10.95 0.69
CA LEU A 89 -8.27 -9.96 1.68
C LEU A 89 -7.57 -10.61 2.87
N TYR A 90 -8.08 -11.73 3.37
CA TYR A 90 -7.48 -12.44 4.49
C TYR A 90 -6.06 -12.95 4.16
N ASP A 91 -5.91 -13.61 3.02
CA ASP A 91 -4.61 -14.11 2.54
C ASP A 91 -3.62 -12.96 2.34
N TYR A 92 -4.09 -11.85 1.76
CA TYR A 92 -3.28 -10.65 1.58
C TYR A 92 -2.81 -10.05 2.91
N LEU A 93 -3.69 -9.94 3.91
CA LEU A 93 -3.34 -9.40 5.23
C LEU A 93 -2.34 -10.31 5.97
N ILE A 94 -2.45 -11.64 5.84
CA ILE A 94 -1.46 -12.58 6.39
C ILE A 94 -0.10 -12.39 5.70
N ASP A 95 -0.07 -12.36 4.37
CA ASP A 95 1.16 -12.16 3.59
C ASP A 95 1.84 -10.83 3.97
N GLN A 96 1.09 -9.73 4.05
CA GLN A 96 1.60 -8.44 4.47
C GLN A 96 2.15 -8.46 5.90
N ASN A 97 1.48 -9.14 6.84
CA ASN A 97 1.97 -9.26 8.21
C ASN A 97 3.26 -10.09 8.29
N SER A 98 3.37 -11.15 7.48
CA SER A 98 4.58 -11.97 7.41
C SER A 98 5.80 -11.18 6.91
N LYS A 99 5.60 -10.23 6.00
CA LYS A 99 6.63 -9.35 5.42
C LYS A 99 7.03 -8.17 6.31
N ARG A 100 6.28 -7.90 7.39
CA ARG A 100 6.60 -6.83 8.34
C ARG A 100 7.62 -7.24 9.42
N LYS A 101 7.98 -8.52 9.52
CA LYS A 101 9.07 -9.01 10.39
C LYS A 101 10.42 -8.89 9.69
#